data_AF-A0A9P0E4Y6-F1
#
_entry.id   AF-A0A9P0E4Y6-F1
#
_cell.length_a   1.000
_cell.length_b   1.000
_cell.length_c   1.000
_cell.angle_alpha   90.00
_cell.angle_beta   90.00
_cell.angle_gamma   90.00
#
_symmetry.space_group_name_H-M   'P 1'
#
loop_
_entity.id
_entity.type
_entity.pdbx_description
1 polymer ?
#
loop_
_entity_poly.entity_id
_entity_poly.type
_entity_poly.pdbx_seq_one_letter_code
_entity_poly.pdbx_strand_id
1 'polypeptide(L)'
;MLLILIGHAPQKGTFANGRFDGVYNDVRSPVNPPYDYKKILNSKAYKAINTYSIPATKELSMKYLRGQATVGCGNVRQVNDLVPDCRSHPCLFNLDRDPCERLDLAPNNTDIVQKMYNTLKVYRLGLLPQSNQPLDLPAANPVNFNNTWTSWRV
;
A
#
# COMPACT_ATOMS: atom_id res chain seq x y z
N MET A 1 -14.84 -8.34 10.42
CA MET A 1 -14.04 -7.54 11.36
C MET A 1 -12.59 -7.70 11.00
N LEU A 2 -12.13 -6.87 10.07
CA LEU A 2 -10.73 -6.78 9.69
C LEU A 2 -10.02 -5.81 10.63
N LEU A 3 -9.14 -6.34 11.47
CA LEU A 3 -8.32 -5.58 12.40
C LEU A 3 -6.86 -5.61 11.94
N ILE A 4 -6.19 -4.47 12.01
CA ILE A 4 -4.75 -4.37 11.77
C ILE A 4 -4.07 -3.78 13.00
N LEU A 5 -2.94 -4.37 13.37
CA LEU A 5 -2.04 -3.86 14.38
C LEU A 5 -0.86 -3.17 13.68
N ILE A 6 -0.69 -1.87 13.89
CA ILE A 6 0.39 -1.07 13.31
C ILE A 6 1.17 -0.47 14.47
N GLY A 7 2.49 -0.63 14.51
CA GLY A 7 3.32 0.08 15.48
C GLY A 7 4.27 -0.78 16.27
N HIS A 8 5.14 -0.11 17.00
CA HIS A 8 6.41 -0.64 17.46
C HIS A 8 6.31 -1.43 18.77
N ALA A 9 6.91 -2.61 18.78
CA ALA A 9 7.50 -3.20 19.98
C ALA A 9 8.90 -3.74 19.63
N PRO A 10 9.90 -3.42 20.46
CA PRO A 10 11.03 -2.57 20.10
C PRO A 10 11.81 -3.09 18.87
N GLN A 11 12.16 -2.20 17.96
CA GLN A 11 12.98 -2.36 16.75
C GLN A 11 12.44 -3.24 15.62
N LYS A 12 11.12 -3.30 15.40
CA LYS A 12 10.55 -4.23 14.40
C LYS A 12 9.51 -3.51 13.53
N GLY A 13 9.94 -2.94 12.42
CA GLY A 13 9.07 -2.32 11.41
C GLY A 13 9.65 -1.07 10.75
N THR A 14 10.58 -0.39 11.44
CA THR A 14 11.27 0.80 10.94
C THR A 14 12.41 0.44 9.98
N PHE A 15 12.49 1.12 8.85
CA PHE A 15 13.59 0.96 7.88
C PHE A 15 14.45 2.23 7.79
N ALA A 16 15.77 2.06 7.75
CA ALA A 16 16.76 3.13 7.65
C ALA A 16 16.51 4.30 8.64
N ASN A 17 16.40 3.98 9.94
CA ASN A 17 16.15 4.95 11.02
C ASN A 17 14.91 5.83 10.80
N GLY A 18 13.87 5.29 10.17
CA GLY A 18 12.61 5.99 9.96
C GLY A 18 12.60 6.86 8.70
N ARG A 19 13.69 6.86 7.92
CA ARG A 19 13.75 7.62 6.65
C ARG A 19 12.65 7.21 5.68
N PHE A 20 12.19 5.96 5.76
CA PHE A 20 11.17 5.40 4.88
C PHE A 20 9.87 5.01 5.60
N ASP A 21 9.66 5.49 6.83
CA ASP A 21 8.48 5.17 7.63
C ASP A 21 7.36 6.21 7.47
N GLY A 22 7.54 7.20 6.58
CA GLY A 22 6.56 8.25 6.34
C GLY A 22 5.34 7.76 5.57
N VAL A 23 4.22 8.47 5.71
CA VAL A 23 3.05 8.30 4.84
C VAL A 23 3.36 8.93 3.48
N TYR A 24 3.84 8.10 2.56
CA TYR A 24 3.92 8.47 1.15
C TYR A 24 2.50 8.41 0.60
N ASN A 25 1.81 9.55 0.63
CA ASN A 25 0.47 9.73 0.09
C ASN A 25 0.26 8.94 -1.21
N ASP A 26 -0.97 8.51 -1.47
CA ASP A 26 -1.36 7.91 -2.74
C ASP A 26 -0.74 8.73 -3.89
N VAL A 27 -0.11 8.05 -4.84
CA VAL A 27 0.50 8.59 -6.07
C VAL A 27 -0.50 9.33 -6.96
N ARG A 28 -1.68 9.73 -6.47
CA ARG A 28 -2.50 10.82 -6.98
C ARG A 28 -1.75 12.15 -6.88
N SER A 29 -0.61 12.20 -7.56
CA SER A 29 0.00 13.43 -8.02
C SER A 29 -1.07 14.24 -8.74
N PRO A 30 -1.11 15.56 -8.60
CA PRO A 30 -1.91 16.43 -9.47
C PRO A 30 -1.61 16.20 -10.97
N VAL A 31 -0.45 15.59 -11.26
CA VAL A 31 0.00 15.21 -12.60
C VAL A 31 -0.66 13.91 -13.10
N ASN A 32 -1.25 13.10 -12.22
CA ASN A 32 -1.99 11.91 -12.66
C ASN A 32 -3.26 12.36 -13.38
N PRO A 33 -3.38 12.07 -14.69
CA PRO A 33 -4.54 12.50 -15.44
C PRO A 33 -5.80 11.82 -14.87
N PRO A 34 -6.97 12.49 -14.97
CA PRO A 34 -8.25 11.85 -14.66
C PRO A 34 -8.38 10.52 -15.42
N TYR A 35 -8.93 9.51 -14.75
CA TYR A 35 -9.11 8.20 -15.35
C TYR A 35 -10.04 8.28 -16.57
N ASP A 36 -9.52 7.98 -17.76
CA ASP A 36 -10.24 8.06 -19.03
C ASP A 36 -10.62 6.67 -19.55
N TYR A 37 -11.90 6.33 -19.37
CA TYR A 37 -12.48 5.07 -19.82
C TYR A 37 -12.36 4.87 -21.33
N LYS A 38 -12.41 5.94 -22.14
CA LYS A 38 -12.37 5.84 -23.61
C LYS A 38 -11.03 5.32 -24.09
N LYS A 39 -9.93 5.71 -23.43
CA LYS A 39 -8.58 5.21 -23.76
C LYS A 39 -8.48 3.70 -23.56
N ILE A 40 -9.15 3.16 -22.55
CA ILE A 40 -9.19 1.71 -22.29
C ILE A 40 -10.01 1.01 -23.36
N LEU A 41 -11.24 1.46 -23.63
CA LEU A 41 -12.11 0.90 -24.66
C LEU A 41 -11.44 0.88 -26.05
N ASN A 42 -10.65 1.90 -26.36
CA ASN A 42 -9.95 2.03 -27.63
C ASN A 42 -8.61 1.29 -27.70
N SER A 43 -8.10 0.81 -26.57
CA SER A 43 -6.80 0.14 -26.49
C SER A 43 -6.78 -1.18 -27.27
N LYS A 44 -5.59 -1.59 -27.75
CA LYS A 44 -5.40 -2.88 -28.43
C LYS A 44 -5.77 -4.04 -27.51
N ALA A 45 -5.43 -3.96 -26.22
CA ALA A 45 -5.73 -4.98 -25.22
C ALA A 45 -7.25 -5.18 -25.03
N TYR A 46 -8.01 -4.10 -24.86
CA TYR A 46 -9.46 -4.18 -24.72
C TYR A 46 -10.12 -4.80 -25.95
N LYS A 47 -9.73 -4.35 -27.15
CA LYS A 47 -10.26 -4.87 -28.41
C LYS A 47 -9.99 -6.37 -28.55
N ALA A 48 -8.79 -6.82 -28.18
CA ALA A 48 -8.42 -8.23 -28.21
C ALA A 48 -9.17 -9.08 -27.18
N ILE A 49 -9.47 -8.56 -25.99
CA ILE A 49 -10.25 -9.30 -24.98
C ILE A 49 -11.73 -9.38 -25.37
N ASN A 50 -12.27 -8.28 -25.91
CA ASN A 50 -13.68 -8.17 -26.30
C ASN A 50 -14.09 -9.13 -27.43
N THR A 51 -13.15 -9.76 -28.13
CA THR A 51 -13.45 -10.82 -29.12
C THR A 51 -13.73 -12.17 -28.49
N TYR A 52 -13.26 -12.43 -27.26
CA TYR A 52 -13.38 -13.75 -26.60
C TYR A 52 -14.44 -13.78 -25.50
N SER A 53 -14.71 -12.65 -24.84
CA SER A 53 -15.76 -12.55 -23.82
C SER A 53 -16.38 -11.16 -23.79
N ILE A 54 -17.61 -11.04 -23.28
CA ILE A 54 -18.18 -9.74 -22.90
C ILE A 54 -17.44 -9.33 -21.62
N PRO A 55 -16.48 -8.41 -21.66
CA PRO A 55 -15.68 -8.14 -20.49
C PRO A 55 -16.48 -7.23 -19.54
N ALA A 56 -16.17 -7.26 -18.24
CA ALA A 56 -16.78 -6.41 -17.20
C ALA A 56 -16.51 -4.90 -17.37
N THR A 57 -16.15 -4.50 -18.58
CA THR A 57 -15.44 -3.28 -18.95
C THR A 57 -16.33 -2.31 -19.73
N LYS A 58 -17.65 -2.35 -19.54
CA LYS A 58 -18.48 -1.21 -19.91
C LYS A 58 -18.14 -0.03 -19.00
N GLU A 59 -18.25 1.19 -19.51
CA GLU A 59 -17.89 2.41 -18.76
C GLU A 59 -18.57 2.46 -17.38
N LEU A 60 -19.87 2.15 -17.32
CA LEU A 60 -20.63 2.11 -16.07
C LEU A 60 -20.08 1.07 -15.08
N SER A 61 -19.77 -0.13 -15.56
CA SER A 61 -19.18 -1.20 -14.73
C SER A 61 -17.79 -0.80 -14.23
N MET A 62 -16.97 -0.19 -15.08
CA MET A 62 -15.65 0.31 -14.66
C MET A 62 -15.76 1.43 -13.63
N LYS A 63 -16.68 2.39 -13.84
CA LYS A 63 -16.96 3.46 -12.86
C LYS A 63 -17.41 2.89 -11.52
N TYR A 64 -18.34 1.94 -11.57
CA TYR A 64 -18.88 1.29 -10.38
C TYR A 64 -17.80 0.53 -9.62
N LEU A 65 -17.06 -0.37 -10.30
CA LEU A 65 -16.00 -1.17 -9.69
C LEU A 65 -14.87 -0.30 -9.11
N ARG A 66 -14.47 0.77 -9.83
CA ARG A 66 -13.49 1.72 -9.31
C ARG A 66 -14.01 2.48 -8.10
N GLY A 67 -15.28 2.88 -8.11
CA GLY A 67 -15.92 3.51 -6.96
C GLY A 67 -15.92 2.61 -5.73
N GLN A 68 -16.29 1.33 -5.90
CA GLN A 68 -16.27 0.34 -4.82
C GLN A 68 -14.85 0.07 -4.27
N ALA A 69 -13.83 0.12 -5.13
CA ALA A 69 -12.44 -0.07 -4.74
C ALA A 69 -11.77 1.21 -4.21
N THR A 70 -12.42 2.38 -4.29
CA THR A 70 -11.82 3.65 -3.87
C THR A 70 -12.17 3.93 -2.41
N VAL A 71 -11.15 3.96 -1.55
CA VAL A 71 -11.30 4.49 -0.19
C VAL A 71 -11.36 6.02 -0.25
N GLY A 72 -12.47 6.60 0.23
CA GLY A 72 -12.69 8.04 0.27
C GLY A 72 -12.49 8.61 1.66
N CYS A 73 -11.30 9.15 1.94
CA CYS A 73 -10.95 9.64 3.28
C CYS A 73 -11.33 11.10 3.57
N GLY A 74 -11.99 11.83 2.66
CA GLY A 74 -12.30 13.25 2.86
C GLY A 74 -11.05 14.15 2.93
N ASN A 75 -11.25 15.47 2.96
CA ASN A 75 -10.14 16.41 3.13
C ASN A 75 -9.80 16.54 4.62
N VAL A 76 -8.53 16.30 4.97
CA VAL A 76 -7.96 16.54 6.31
C VAL A 76 -8.06 18.04 6.58
N ARG A 77 -9.01 18.47 7.42
CA ARG A 77 -9.25 19.89 7.72
C ARG A 77 -8.83 20.25 9.14
N GLN A 78 -8.57 19.27 10.01
CA GLN A 78 -8.22 19.52 11.40
C GLN A 78 -7.04 18.68 11.88
N VAL A 79 -6.36 19.14 12.93
CA VAL A 79 -5.22 18.47 13.59
C VAL A 79 -5.62 17.10 14.16
N ASN A 80 -6.90 16.88 14.47
CA ASN A 80 -7.44 15.58 14.90
C ASN A 80 -7.69 14.59 13.73
N ASP A 81 -7.49 15.01 12.48
CA ASP A 81 -7.49 14.14 11.30
C ASP A 81 -6.09 13.55 11.00
N LEU A 82 -5.11 13.83 11.86
CA LEU A 82 -3.75 13.29 11.75
C LEU A 82 -3.74 11.80 12.10
N VAL A 83 -3.03 11.02 11.29
CA VAL A 83 -2.79 9.60 11.54
C VAL A 83 -2.15 9.44 12.94
N PRO A 84 -2.66 8.53 13.80
CA PRO A 84 -2.11 8.31 15.12
C PRO A 84 -0.62 7.96 15.11
N ASP A 85 0.13 8.44 16.11
CA ASP A 85 1.56 8.14 16.23
C ASP A 85 1.80 6.75 16.82
N CYS A 86 1.88 5.76 15.94
CA CYS A 86 2.11 4.36 16.29
C CYS A 86 3.58 4.01 16.56
N ARG A 87 4.46 5.01 16.73
CA ARG A 87 5.89 4.79 17.05
C ARG A 87 6.12 4.53 18.53
N SER A 88 5.30 5.11 19.40
CA SER A 88 5.44 5.00 20.85
C SER A 88 4.76 3.75 21.43
N HIS A 89 3.70 3.26 20.78
CA HIS A 89 2.97 2.04 21.13
C HIS A 89 2.33 1.41 19.89
N PRO A 90 1.93 0.13 19.94
CA PRO A 90 1.11 -0.45 18.88
C PRO A 90 -0.27 0.22 18.83
N CYS A 91 -0.70 0.59 17.63
CA CYS A 91 -2.05 1.01 17.28
C CYS A 91 -2.87 -0.18 16.78
N LEU A 92 -4.18 -0.10 16.98
CA LEU A 92 -5.16 -1.06 16.50
C LEU A 92 -6.24 -0.33 15.70
N PHE A 93 -6.43 -0.72 14.44
CA PHE A 93 -7.44 -0.14 13.55
C PHE A 93 -8.48 -1.17 13.13
N ASN A 94 -9.72 -0.73 12.97
CA ASN A 94 -10.81 -1.53 12.41
C ASN A 94 -11.11 -1.08 10.99
N LEU A 95 -10.55 -1.75 9.99
CA LEU A 95 -10.62 -1.33 8.59
C LEU A 95 -12.04 -1.39 8.01
N ASP A 96 -12.94 -2.19 8.59
CA ASP A 96 -14.33 -2.25 8.15
C ASP A 96 -15.09 -0.95 8.51
N ARG A 97 -14.68 -0.27 9.58
CA ARG A 97 -15.32 0.95 10.11
C ARG A 97 -14.50 2.22 9.90
N ASP A 98 -13.19 2.09 9.88
CA ASP A 98 -12.20 3.14 9.72
C ASP A 98 -11.13 2.70 8.70
N PRO A 99 -11.46 2.73 7.39
CA PRO A 99 -10.51 2.39 6.34
C PRO A 99 -9.41 3.46 6.16
N CYS A 100 -9.48 4.57 6.89
CA CYS A 100 -8.53 5.68 6.82
C CYS A 100 -7.54 5.68 7.99
N GLU A 101 -7.64 4.70 8.90
CA GLU A 101 -6.69 4.47 9.99
C GLU A 101 -6.46 5.71 10.86
N ARG A 102 -7.56 6.37 11.25
CA ARG A 102 -7.55 7.63 12.02
C ARG A 102 -7.78 7.43 13.51
N LEU A 103 -8.49 6.36 13.88
CA LEU A 103 -8.85 6.10 15.26
C LEU A 103 -8.08 4.90 15.78
N ASP A 104 -7.10 5.17 16.65
CA ASP A 104 -6.43 4.10 17.38
C ASP A 104 -7.35 3.53 18.48
N LEU A 105 -7.64 2.23 18.37
CA LEU A 105 -8.45 1.46 19.30
C LEU A 105 -7.61 0.70 20.34
N ALA A 106 -6.28 0.70 20.23
CA ALA A 106 -5.40 -0.11 21.07
C ALA A 106 -5.56 0.16 22.58
N PRO A 107 -5.69 1.42 23.06
CA PRO A 107 -5.79 1.69 24.50
C PRO A 107 -6.97 1.00 25.18
N ASN A 108 -8.07 0.78 24.45
CA ASN A 108 -9.30 0.20 24.98
C ASN A 108 -9.49 -1.28 24.63
N ASN A 109 -8.58 -1.89 23.85
CA ASN A 109 -8.71 -3.26 23.34
C ASN A 109 -7.40 -4.06 23.50
N THR A 110 -6.87 -4.05 24.73
CA THR A 110 -5.55 -4.61 25.05
C THR A 110 -5.45 -6.12 24.86
N ASP A 111 -6.55 -6.85 25.03
CA ASP A 111 -6.67 -8.29 24.79
C ASP A 111 -6.47 -8.63 23.31
N ILE A 112 -7.10 -7.85 22.42
CA ILE A 112 -6.96 -7.98 20.96
C ILE A 112 -5.51 -7.67 20.56
N VAL A 113 -4.96 -6.56 21.06
CA VAL A 113 -3.57 -6.16 20.80
C VAL A 113 -2.61 -7.28 21.22
N GLN A 114 -2.78 -7.85 22.41
CA GLN A 114 -1.93 -8.92 22.92
C GLN A 114 -2.03 -10.18 22.05
N LYS A 115 -3.24 -10.55 21.63
CA LYS A 115 -3.46 -11.70 20.73
C LYS A 115 -2.76 -11.49 19.40
N MET A 116 -2.94 -10.34 18.75
CA MET A 116 -2.31 -10.02 17.47
C MET A 116 -0.79 -9.96 17.59
N TYR A 117 -0.27 -9.37 18.67
CA TYR A 117 1.16 -9.32 18.94
C TYR A 117 1.78 -10.71 19.14
N ASN A 118 1.08 -11.62 19.84
CA ASN A 118 1.52 -13.00 19.99
C ASN A 118 1.54 -13.74 18.64
N THR A 119 0.55 -13.49 17.78
CA THR A 119 0.55 -14.01 16.41
C THR A 119 1.75 -13.51 15.60
N LEU A 120 2.09 -12.22 15.71
CA LEU A 120 3.29 -11.67 15.06
C LEU A 120 4.58 -12.33 15.54
N LYS A 121 4.68 -12.67 16.84
CA LYS A 121 5.84 -13.42 17.37
C LYS A 121 5.98 -14.80 16.73
N VAL A 122 4.87 -15.50 16.49
CA VAL A 122 4.88 -16.81 15.84
C VAL A 122 5.37 -16.68 14.40
N TYR A 123 4.84 -15.73 13.62
CA TYR A 123 5.31 -15.51 12.25
C TYR A 123 6.79 -15.12 12.18
N ARG A 124 7.29 -14.40 13.19
CA ARG A 124 8.71 -14.04 13.26
C ARG A 124 9.64 -15.25 13.29
N LEU A 125 9.20 -16.38 13.84
CA LEU A 125 10.00 -17.61 13.90
C LEU A 125 10.26 -18.21 12.51
N GLY A 126 9.38 -17.94 11.53
CA GLY A 126 9.51 -18.41 10.16
C GLY A 126 10.15 -17.40 9.20
N LEU A 127 10.66 -16.27 9.68
CA LEU A 127 11.27 -15.26 8.81
C LEU A 127 12.58 -15.76 8.24
N LEU A 128 12.68 -15.75 6.92
CA LEU A 128 13.95 -15.91 6.21
C LEU A 128 14.77 -14.62 6.32
N PRO A 129 16.12 -14.70 6.31
CA PRO A 129 16.97 -13.52 6.21
C PRO A 129 16.57 -12.66 5.01
N GLN A 130 16.41 -11.35 5.23
CA GLN A 130 16.11 -10.43 4.13
C GLN A 130 17.31 -10.34 3.19
N SER A 131 17.07 -10.45 1.87
CA SER A 131 18.10 -10.35 0.83
C SER A 131 18.52 -8.89 0.56
N ASN A 132 18.72 -8.10 1.61
CA ASN A 132 19.08 -6.69 1.52
C ASN A 132 20.56 -6.55 1.12
N GLN A 133 20.84 -6.83 -0.16
CA GLN A 133 22.15 -6.68 -0.77
C GLN A 133 22.42 -5.20 -1.06
N PRO A 134 23.68 -4.74 -1.00
CA PRO A 134 24.02 -3.38 -1.39
C PRO A 134 23.62 -3.13 -2.85
N LEU A 135 23.12 -1.92 -3.12
CA LEU A 135 22.75 -1.50 -4.48
C LEU A 135 24.00 -1.54 -5.38
N ASP A 136 23.90 -2.24 -6.50
CA ASP A 136 24.95 -2.29 -7.53
C ASP A 136 24.78 -1.16 -8.55
N LEU A 137 24.78 0.08 -8.06
CA LEU A 137 24.52 1.27 -8.87
C LEU A 137 25.48 1.41 -10.08
N PRO A 138 26.79 1.12 -9.96
CA PRO A 138 27.70 1.24 -11.10
C PRO A 138 27.38 0.25 -12.22
N ALA A 139 27.12 -1.02 -11.89
CA ALA A 139 26.87 -2.04 -12.91
C ALA A 139 25.44 -1.97 -13.46
N ALA A 140 24.46 -1.60 -12.62
CA ALA A 140 23.05 -1.50 -13.01
C ALA A 140 22.70 -0.25 -13.82
N ASN A 141 23.67 0.65 -14.07
CA ASN A 141 23.42 1.92 -14.75
C ASN A 141 22.91 1.68 -16.19
N PRO A 142 21.70 2.16 -16.58
CA PRO A 142 21.16 1.99 -17.93
C PRO A 142 22.05 2.54 -19.05
N VAL A 143 22.93 3.51 -18.74
CA VAL A 143 23.93 4.02 -19.69
C VAL A 143 24.82 2.89 -20.24
N ASN A 144 25.06 1.84 -19.46
CA ASN A 144 25.83 0.67 -19.89
C ASN A 144 25.04 -0.26 -20.82
N PHE A 145 23.72 -0.05 -20.99
CA PHE A 145 22.79 -0.92 -21.70
C PHE A 145 21.89 -0.14 -22.66
N ASN A 146 22.47 0.74 -23.48
CA ASN A 146 21.73 1.57 -24.44
C ASN A 146 20.54 2.33 -23.80
N ASN A 147 20.77 2.89 -22.61
CA ASN A 147 19.77 3.60 -21.82
C ASN A 147 18.51 2.76 -21.49
N THR A 148 18.66 1.44 -21.42
CA THR A 148 17.56 0.51 -21.13
C THR A 148 17.81 -0.25 -19.82
N TRP A 149 16.76 -0.47 -19.03
CA TRP A 149 16.83 -1.35 -17.87
C TRP A 149 16.83 -2.82 -18.32
N THR A 150 17.85 -3.57 -17.93
CA THR A 150 18.02 -5.00 -18.25
C THR A 150 18.59 -5.74 -17.04
N SER A 151 18.64 -7.07 -17.07
CA SER A 151 19.46 -7.82 -16.11
C SER A 151 20.94 -7.50 -16.35
N TRP A 152 21.63 -6.99 -15.32
CA TRP A 152 23.04 -6.56 -15.40
C TRP A 152 24.02 -7.54 -14.75
N ARG A 153 23.51 -8.55 -14.02
CA ARG A 153 24.29 -9.67 -13.50
C ARG A 153 23.78 -10.93 -14.21
N VAL A 154 24.51 -11.34 -15.25
CA VAL A 154 24.29 -12.62 -15.93
C VAL A 154 25.17 -13.67 -15.27
#